data_AF-K7LU91-F1
#
_entry.id   AF-K7LU91-F1
#
_cell.length_a   1.000
_cell.length_b   1.000
_cell.length_c   1.000
_cell.angle_alpha   90.00
_cell.angle_beta   90.00
_cell.angle_gamma   90.00
#
_symmetry.space_group_name_H-M   'P 1'
#
loop_
_entity.id
_entity.type
_entity.pdbx_description
1 polymer ?
#
loop_
_entity_poly.entity_id
_entity_poly.type
_entity_poly.pdbx_seq_one_letter_code
_entity_poly.pdbx_strand_id
1 'polypeptide(L)' 'MEPISTMTHQPVRSISLPTRVHPSSQRVKALLNHLKPHTCLEVETIQSDLVVLAELYNCMEELFNSPQIQQTLLHYQN' A
#
# COMPACT_ATOMS: atom_id res chain seq x y z
N MET A 1 26.02 50.14 26.19
CA MET A 1 24.60 49.78 26.05
C MET A 1 24.58 48.71 24.97
N GLU A 2 24.85 47.47 25.35
CA GLU A 2 25.00 46.39 24.37
C GLU A 2 23.62 45.92 23.89
N PRO A 3 23.44 45.71 22.57
CA PRO A 3 22.14 45.37 21.99
C PRO A 3 21.75 43.94 22.36
N ILE A 4 20.53 43.82 22.89
CA ILE A 4 19.91 42.55 23.28
C ILE A 4 19.61 41.80 21.98
N SER A 5 20.45 40.81 21.65
CA SER A 5 20.25 39.95 20.49
C SER A 5 18.96 39.15 20.70
N THR A 6 17.86 39.59 20.08
CA THR A 6 16.59 38.88 20.11
C THR A 6 16.75 37.57 19.34
N MET A 7 17.05 36.50 20.07
CA MET A 7 17.02 35.13 19.57
C MET A 7 15.61 34.86 19.04
N THR A 8 15.43 34.96 17.73
CA THR A 8 14.17 34.61 17.08
C THR A 8 14.01 33.10 17.20
N HIS A 9 13.21 32.67 18.17
CA HIS A 9 12.84 31.26 18.35
C HIS A 9 12.05 30.83 17.12
N GLN A 10 12.73 30.25 16.12
CA GLN A 10 12.07 29.72 14.94
C GLN A 10 11.20 28.53 15.37
N PRO A 11 9.88 28.53 15.10
CA PRO A 11 9.02 27.45 15.53
C PRO A 11 9.45 26.12 14.90
N VAL A 12 9.78 25.13 15.72
CA VAL A 12 10.01 23.76 15.27
C VAL A 12 8.65 23.16 14.90
N ARG A 13 8.42 22.95 13.60
CA ARG A 13 7.23 22.24 13.12
C ARG A 13 7.59 20.76 12.97
N SER A 14 6.77 19.88 13.53
CA SER A 14 6.88 18.45 13.27
C SER A 14 6.51 18.17 11.81
N ILE A 15 7.26 17.26 11.18
CA ILE A 15 6.89 16.67 9.90
C ILE A 15 6.38 15.26 10.18
N SER A 16 5.19 14.92 9.70
CA SER A 16 4.77 13.53 9.65
C SER A 16 5.54 12.84 8.53
N LEU A 17 6.07 11.64 8.81
CA LEU A 17 6.57 10.79 7.74
C LEU A 17 5.38 10.36 6.89
N PRO A 18 5.51 10.35 5.54
CA PRO A 18 4.45 9.86 4.69
C PRO A 18 4.13 8.42 5.07
N THR A 19 2.83 8.09 5.14
CA THR A 19 2.38 6.71 5.37
C THR A 19 2.99 5.82 4.29
N ARG A 20 3.93 4.95 4.67
CA ARG A 20 4.53 4.00 3.76
C ARG A 20 3.54 2.88 3.51
N VAL A 21 2.78 3.00 2.43
CA VAL A 21 1.98 1.89 1.92
C VAL A 21 2.94 0.84 1.34
N HIS A 22 2.72 -0.44 1.63
CA HIS A 22 3.54 -1.50 1.08
C HIS A 22 3.36 -1.55 -0.46
N PRO A 23 4.44 -1.70 -1.25
CA PRO A 23 4.34 -1.72 -2.71
C PRO A 23 3.38 -2.80 -3.22
N SER A 24 3.39 -4.00 -2.63
CA SER A 24 2.43 -5.07 -3.00
C SER A 24 0.99 -4.67 -2.67
N SER A 25 0.71 -3.90 -1.62
CA SER A 25 -0.65 -3.40 -1.34
C SER A 25 -1.13 -2.40 -2.40
N GLN A 26 -0.24 -1.55 -2.90
CA GLN A 26 -0.55 -0.65 -4.02
C GLN A 26 -0.82 -1.45 -5.30
N ARG A 27 -0.04 -2.50 -5.56
CA ARG A 27 -0.22 -3.41 -6.71
C ARG A 27 -1.55 -4.16 -6.64
N VAL A 28 -1.90 -4.72 -5.48
CA VAL A 28 -3.21 -5.35 -5.22
C VAL A 28 -4.35 -4.39 -5.55
N LYS A 29 -4.28 -3.15 -5.05
CA LYS A 29 -5.31 -2.14 -5.33
C LYS A 29 -5.45 -1.83 -6.82
N ALA A 30 -4.32 -1.72 -7.54
CA ALA A 30 -4.33 -1.46 -8.98
C ALA A 30 -4.98 -2.62 -9.76
N LEU A 31 -4.59 -3.87 -9.46
CA LEU A 31 -5.14 -5.06 -10.11
C LEU A 31 -6.64 -5.23 -9.83
N LEU A 32 -7.09 -4.99 -8.60
CA LEU A 32 -8.51 -5.01 -8.26
C LEU A 32 -9.31 -3.95 -9.02
N ASN A 33 -8.74 -2.78 -9.29
CA ASN A 33 -9.40 -1.76 -10.11
C ASN A 33 -9.49 -2.13 -11.60
N HIS A 34 -8.65 -3.06 -12.07
CA HIS A 34 -8.70 -3.57 -13.43
C HIS A 34 -9.80 -4.63 -13.60
N LEU A 35 -10.05 -5.42 -12.56
CA LEU A 35 -11.15 -6.37 -12.52
C LEU A 35 -12.48 -5.63 -12.44
N LYS A 36 -13.19 -5.57 -13.56
CA LYS A 36 -14.53 -4.98 -13.63
C LYS A 36 -15.57 -6.08 -13.76
N PRO A 37 -16.77 -5.89 -13.20
CA PRO A 37 -17.87 -6.80 -13.50
C PRO A 37 -18.23 -6.64 -14.99
N HIS A 38 -17.95 -7.66 -15.78
CA HIS A 38 -18.35 -7.70 -17.18
C HIS A 38 -19.71 -8.36 -17.32
N THR A 39 -20.59 -7.75 -18.10
CA THR A 39 -21.88 -8.35 -18.48
C THR A 39 -21.74 -9.28 -19.69
N CYS A 40 -20.72 -9.07 -20.51
CA CYS A 40 -20.41 -9.87 -21.68
C CYS A 40 -19.26 -10.84 -21.36
N LEU A 41 -19.51 -12.14 -21.52
CA LEU A 41 -18.55 -13.22 -21.28
C LEU A 41 -17.80 -13.58 -22.57
N GLU A 42 -17.20 -12.58 -23.20
CA GLU A 42 -16.30 -12.81 -24.33
C GLU A 42 -15.04 -13.54 -23.84
N VAL A 43 -14.61 -14.55 -24.60
CA VAL A 43 -13.50 -15.44 -24.20
C VAL A 43 -12.21 -14.65 -23.95
N GLU A 44 -11.94 -13.63 -24.79
CA GLU A 44 -10.76 -12.77 -24.65
C GLU A 44 -10.78 -11.96 -23.35
N THR A 45 -11.95 -11.43 -22.98
CA THR A 45 -12.17 -10.71 -21.72
C THR A 45 -11.95 -11.63 -20.53
N ILE A 46 -12.55 -12.84 -20.55
CA ILE A 46 -12.36 -13.84 -19.49
C ILE A 46 -10.88 -14.21 -19.36
N GLN A 47 -10.20 -14.45 -20.48
CA GLN A 47 -8.78 -14.80 -20.46
C GLN A 47 -7.93 -13.68 -19.85
N SER A 48 -8.19 -12.43 -20.25
CA SER A 48 -7.51 -11.26 -19.68
C SER A 48 -7.74 -11.14 -18.18
N ASP A 49 -8.98 -11.30 -17.71
CA ASP A 49 -9.30 -11.22 -16.28
C ASP A 49 -8.64 -12.35 -15.49
N LEU A 50 -8.57 -13.56 -16.05
CA LEU A 50 -7.89 -14.69 -15.40
C LEU A 50 -6.38 -14.43 -15.23
N VAL A 51 -5.74 -13.75 -16.19
CA VAL A 51 -4.34 -13.32 -16.05
C VAL A 51 -4.20 -12.32 -14.91
N VAL A 52 -5.09 -11.31 -14.85
CA VAL A 52 -5.10 -10.32 -13.76
C VAL A 52 -5.34 -10.99 -12.40
N LEU A 53 -6.21 -12.00 -12.33
CA LEU A 53 -6.45 -12.78 -11.11
C LEU A 53 -5.22 -13.60 -10.68
N ALA A 54 -4.50 -14.20 -11.64
CA ALA A 54 -3.26 -14.91 -11.35
C ALA A 54 -2.17 -13.96 -10.82
N GLU A 55 -2.04 -12.78 -11.42
CA GLU A 55 -1.14 -11.74 -10.92
C GLU A 55 -1.54 -11.29 -9.50
N LEU A 56 -2.84 -11.10 -9.26
CA LEU A 56 -3.37 -10.73 -7.95
C LEU A 56 -3.03 -11.79 -6.89
N TYR A 57 -3.18 -13.07 -7.22
CA TYR A 57 -2.79 -14.18 -6.33
C TYR A 57 -1.31 -14.08 -5.92
N ASN A 58 -0.42 -13.89 -6.89
CA ASN A 58 1.02 -13.73 -6.64
C ASN A 58 1.31 -12.51 -5.74
N CYS A 59 0.60 -11.39 -5.93
CA CYS A 59 0.70 -10.22 -5.05
C CYS A 59 0.31 -10.52 -3.61
N MET A 60 -0.76 -11.30 -3.42
CA MET A 60 -1.24 -11.67 -2.10
C MET A 60 -0.26 -12.63 -1.43
N GLU A 61 0.32 -13.58 -2.17
CA GLU A 61 1.37 -14.46 -1.66
C GLU A 61 2.59 -13.66 -1.16
N GLU A 62 3.10 -12.70 -1.94
CA GLU A 62 4.17 -11.79 -1.50
C GLU A 62 3.80 -11.05 -0.20
N LEU A 63 2.54 -10.58 -0.13
CA LEU A 63 2.04 -9.82 1.00
C LEU A 63 1.98 -10.68 2.28
N PHE A 64 1.45 -11.90 2.18
CA PHE A 64 1.38 -12.84 3.30
C PHE A 64 2.74 -13.36 3.75
N ASN A 65 3.72 -13.41 2.85
CA ASN A 65 5.10 -13.77 3.17
C ASN A 65 5.93 -12.59 3.70
N SER A 66 5.36 -11.37 3.77
CA SER A 66 6.07 -10.23 4.35
C SER A 66 6.20 -10.36 5.88
N PRO A 67 7.36 -10.04 6.47
CA PRO A 67 7.56 -10.13 7.92
C PRO A 67 6.56 -9.31 8.72
N GLN A 68 6.17 -8.14 8.21
CA GLN A 68 5.23 -7.24 8.90
C GLN A 68 3.85 -7.89 9.04
N ILE A 69 3.36 -8.55 7.99
CA ILE A 69 2.07 -9.23 8.03
C ILE A 69 2.15 -10.51 8.84
N GLN A 70 3.22 -11.29 8.72
CA GLN A 70 3.40 -12.47 9.55
C GLN A 70 3.43 -12.12 11.04
N GLN A 71 4.16 -11.06 11.43
CA GLN A 71 4.17 -10.56 12.81
C GLN A 71 2.79 -10.10 13.27
N THR A 72 2.07 -9.37 12.40
CA THR A 72 0.72 -8.91 12.70
C THR A 72 -0.24 -10.09 12.89
N LEU A 73 -0.20 -11.09 12.01
CA LEU A 73 -1.01 -12.30 12.10
C LEU A 73 -0.72 -13.09 13.37
N LEU A 74 0.56 -13.26 13.74
CA LEU A 74 0.96 -13.90 14.98
C LEU A 74 0.44 -13.14 16.21
N HIS A 75 0.47 -11.81 16.19
CA HIS A 75 -0.09 -11.00 17.27
C HIS A 75 -1.61 -11.17 17.40
N TYR A 76 -2.34 -11.38 16.30
CA TYR A 76 -3.78 -11.65 16.34
C TYR A 76 -4.15 -13.07 16.80
N GLN A 77 -3.19 -13.99 16.83
CA GLN A 77 -3.41 -15.38 17.26
C GLN A 77 -3.16 -15.63 18.75
N ASN A 78 -2.53 -14.68 19.46
CA ASN A 78 -2.27 -14.75 20.90
C ASN A 78 -3.28 -13.91 21.69
#